data_AF-A0AA36J2C2-F1
#
_entry.id   AF-A0AA36J2C2-F1
#
_cell.length_a   1.000
_cell.length_b   1.000
_cell.length_c   1.000
_cell.angle_alpha   90.00
_cell.angle_beta   90.00
_cell.angle_gamma   90.00
#
_symmetry.space_group_name_H-M   'P 1'
#
loop_
_entity.id
_entity.type
_entity.pdbx_description
1 polymer ?
#
loop_
_entity_poly.entity_id
_entity_poly.type
_entity_poly.pdbx_seq_one_letter_code
_entity_poly.pdbx_strand_id
1 'polypeptide(L)'
;MTGFDAPASGWLLKRCPVLGDVWRRHWCVLGFDEEEDTWVLDCHAEKSRKLVYHIPLGMGARVLTKQWPTALAKHQQQRPCSFLLDSGEGRLCPFFLFDAVSQDSLSTWQGALSTCARELRRRLQTEEEKNRTELIAAIFSALDQEGQGKLWSVEFRRYAESLGFAGSDAEWNGEFNEICEDRGWKEDSSITLKHFTKFVSKDEKMEKEHLQEVLEGLKGERELPVSDAWARQSVASNLVKLKSRSDIITAMFNCLQNVDTGRIGCSELRRYAVLSGFEGDADEWAEEYEDLCADQGWSKDTGISRLEFAGLMKDEQMGSDEELKAILMELRMSPKKRRTFDQMSQLAGKTASRNRVDVTELDRSALVAEAFRCLDVRRKELLTSREFRRYAELTGYDEGEEFWEEQYEELCQEYGWTPEVGVGLREFEEPWRGKGAQDGAPTQKLPDQPKNSGFMLARAWHC
;
A
#
# COMPACT_ATOMS: atom_id res chain seq x y z
N MET A 1 15.85 -4.57 36.66
CA MET A 1 15.94 -5.95 36.12
C MET A 1 15.68 -6.94 37.25
N THR A 2 14.43 -7.10 37.69
CA THR A 2 14.11 -7.99 38.82
C THR A 2 12.71 -8.56 38.60
N GLY A 3 12.64 -9.81 38.16
CA GLY A 3 11.37 -10.55 38.06
C GLY A 3 11.15 -11.37 36.79
N PHE A 4 12.14 -11.51 35.90
CA PHE A 4 12.02 -12.49 34.82
C PHE A 4 12.32 -13.88 35.37
N ASP A 5 11.37 -14.80 35.19
CA ASP A 5 11.60 -16.23 35.40
C ASP A 5 12.86 -16.65 34.64
N ALA A 6 13.68 -17.48 35.27
CA ALA A 6 14.95 -17.90 34.70
C ALA A 6 14.76 -18.45 33.27
N PRO A 7 15.68 -18.14 32.33
CA PRO A 7 15.62 -18.65 30.97
C PRO A 7 15.38 -20.16 30.94
N ALA A 8 14.39 -20.60 30.15
CA ALA A 8 14.07 -22.02 30.06
C ALA A 8 15.28 -22.78 29.51
N SER A 9 15.68 -23.84 30.22
CA SER A 9 16.72 -24.74 29.77
C SER A 9 16.36 -26.18 30.09
N GLY A 10 16.79 -27.10 29.23
CA GLY A 10 16.43 -28.49 29.38
C GLY A 10 16.77 -29.34 28.16
N TRP A 11 16.56 -30.64 28.31
CA TRP A 11 16.75 -31.59 27.21
C TRP A 11 15.57 -31.56 26.24
N LEU A 12 15.86 -31.38 24.95
CA LEU A 12 14.93 -31.57 23.86
C LEU A 12 15.49 -32.57 22.85
N LEU A 13 14.62 -33.33 22.20
CA LEU A 13 14.97 -34.11 21.03
C LEU A 13 14.67 -33.27 19.79
N LYS A 14 15.68 -32.95 18.97
CA LYS A 14 15.51 -32.21 17.72
C LYS A 14 15.60 -33.16 16.54
N ARG A 15 14.67 -33.05 15.57
CA ARG A 15 14.77 -33.78 14.30
C ARG A 15 15.73 -33.05 13.36
N CYS A 16 16.63 -33.79 12.72
CA CYS A 16 17.56 -33.25 11.71
C CYS A 16 16.99 -33.50 10.31
N PRO A 17 16.59 -32.49 9.54
CA PRO A 17 16.01 -32.69 8.20
C PRO A 17 16.97 -33.40 7.22
N VAL A 18 18.27 -33.16 7.35
CA VAL A 18 19.29 -33.55 6.37
C VAL A 18 19.80 -34.99 6.53
N LEU A 19 19.63 -35.62 7.70
CA LEU A 19 20.29 -36.89 8.06
C LEU A 19 19.31 -38.05 8.31
N GLY A 20 18.17 -38.05 7.63
CA GLY A 20 17.09 -39.02 7.84
C GLY A 20 16.26 -38.72 9.09
N ASP A 21 15.25 -39.54 9.38
CA ASP A 21 14.29 -39.42 10.50
C ASP A 21 14.93 -39.61 11.91
N VAL A 22 16.19 -39.19 12.07
CA VAL A 22 16.97 -39.34 13.30
C VAL A 22 16.69 -38.17 14.24
N TRP A 23 16.21 -38.51 15.42
CA TRP A 23 16.07 -37.60 16.55
C TRP A 23 17.37 -37.57 17.35
N ARG A 24 17.88 -36.36 17.63
CA ARG A 24 19.08 -36.17 18.44
C ARG A 24 18.74 -35.40 19.69
N ARG A 25 19.32 -35.83 20.82
CA ARG A 25 19.14 -35.16 22.09
C ARG A 25 20.09 -33.95 22.18
N HIS A 26 19.53 -32.80 22.53
CA HIS A 26 20.23 -31.55 22.69
C HIS A 26 19.89 -30.93 24.03
N TRP A 27 20.90 -30.33 24.67
CA TRP A 27 20.65 -29.44 25.80
C TRP A 27 20.32 -28.08 25.21
N CYS A 28 19.07 -27.65 25.39
CA CYS A 28 18.57 -26.41 24.82
C CYS A 28 18.52 -25.33 25.91
N VAL A 29 18.89 -24.11 25.53
CA VAL A 29 18.85 -22.92 26.40
C VAL A 29 18.18 -21.80 25.64
N LEU A 30 17.10 -21.25 26.19
CA LEU A 30 16.44 -20.07 25.66
C LEU A 30 17.06 -18.83 26.30
N GLY A 31 17.89 -18.10 25.56
CA GLY A 31 18.59 -16.91 26.04
C GLY A 31 18.14 -15.64 25.33
N PHE A 32 18.51 -14.50 25.89
CA PHE A 32 18.47 -13.23 25.18
C PHE A 32 19.87 -12.94 24.65
N ASP A 33 20.00 -12.68 23.36
CA ASP A 33 21.23 -12.25 22.71
C ASP A 33 21.24 -10.72 22.69
N GLU A 34 22.18 -10.12 23.45
CA GLU A 34 22.31 -8.67 23.55
C GLU A 34 22.90 -8.03 22.28
N GLU A 35 23.68 -8.79 21.50
CA GLU A 35 24.30 -8.26 20.27
C GLU A 35 23.26 -8.13 19.15
N GLU A 36 22.38 -9.11 19.03
CA GLU A 36 21.31 -9.17 18.02
C GLU A 36 19.96 -8.60 18.52
N ASP A 37 19.90 -8.14 19.78
CA ASP A 37 18.68 -7.67 20.49
C ASP A 37 17.47 -8.62 20.33
N THR A 38 17.74 -9.94 20.30
CA THR A 38 16.72 -10.95 20.05
C THR A 38 16.77 -12.12 21.04
N TRP A 39 15.71 -12.93 21.10
CA TRP A 39 15.77 -14.19 21.86
C TRP A 39 16.31 -15.29 20.97
N VAL A 40 17.10 -16.19 21.55
CA VAL A 40 17.75 -17.28 20.83
C VAL A 40 17.52 -18.61 21.54
N LEU A 41 17.28 -19.67 20.76
CA LEU A 41 17.24 -21.04 21.26
C LEU A 41 18.54 -21.77 20.88
N ASP A 42 19.49 -21.74 21.79
CA ASP A 42 20.77 -22.43 21.62
C ASP A 42 20.64 -23.91 21.93
N CYS A 43 21.09 -24.75 21.01
CA CYS A 43 21.03 -26.21 21.14
C CYS A 43 22.45 -26.80 21.19
N HIS A 44 22.84 -27.35 22.33
CA HIS A 44 24.15 -27.95 22.56
C HIS A 44 24.12 -29.46 22.36
N ALA A 45 25.17 -30.02 21.77
CA ALA A 45 25.32 -31.47 21.62
C ALA A 45 25.48 -32.17 22.97
N GLU A 46 24.77 -33.29 23.17
CA GLU A 46 24.78 -34.05 24.44
C GLU A 46 26.19 -34.43 24.92
N LYS A 47 27.05 -34.94 24.03
CA LYS A 47 28.37 -35.44 24.41
C LYS A 47 29.45 -34.36 24.54
N SER A 48 29.46 -33.39 23.62
CA SER A 48 30.54 -32.41 23.55
C SER A 48 30.20 -31.07 24.19
N ARG A 49 28.91 -30.83 24.51
CA ARG A 49 28.35 -29.54 24.95
C ARG A 49 28.64 -28.37 23.99
N LYS A 50 29.17 -28.65 22.80
CA LYS A 50 29.38 -27.65 21.76
C LYS A 50 28.02 -27.17 21.24
N LEU A 51 27.90 -25.88 21.00
CA LEU A 51 26.76 -25.28 20.32
C LEU A 51 26.64 -25.91 18.91
N VAL A 52 25.45 -26.41 18.59
CA VAL A 52 25.16 -27.06 17.29
C VAL A 52 24.19 -26.23 16.48
N TYR A 53 23.19 -25.64 17.14
CA TYR A 53 22.23 -24.76 16.50
C TYR A 53 22.09 -23.49 17.35
N HIS A 54 22.08 -22.37 16.67
CA HIS A 54 21.71 -21.06 17.18
C HIS A 54 20.48 -20.64 16.38
N ILE A 55 19.33 -20.58 17.04
CA ILE A 55 18.04 -20.35 16.39
C ILE A 55 17.50 -19.01 16.91
N PRO A 56 17.66 -17.91 16.16
CA PRO A 56 17.07 -16.63 16.54
C PRO A 56 15.54 -16.71 16.43
N LEU A 57 14.86 -15.99 17.32
CA LEU A 57 13.41 -15.94 17.42
C LEU A 57 12.92 -14.57 17.01
N GLY A 58 12.22 -14.49 15.89
CA GLY A 58 11.55 -13.29 15.43
C GLY A 58 10.22 -13.00 16.12
N MET A 59 9.57 -11.91 15.71
CA MET A 59 8.24 -11.50 16.21
C MET A 59 7.15 -12.55 16.01
N GLY A 60 7.27 -13.32 14.92
CA GLY A 60 6.37 -14.40 14.56
C GLY A 60 6.59 -15.67 15.38
N ALA A 61 7.60 -15.72 16.24
CA ALA A 61 7.99 -16.94 16.93
C ALA A 61 6.81 -17.54 17.71
N ARG A 62 6.53 -18.82 17.47
CA ARG A 62 5.40 -19.53 18.09
C ARG A 62 5.63 -21.02 18.13
N VAL A 63 4.97 -21.65 19.10
CA VAL A 63 4.98 -23.09 19.26
C VAL A 63 3.66 -23.68 18.78
N LEU A 64 3.72 -24.54 17.77
CA LEU A 64 2.56 -25.20 17.20
C LEU A 64 2.46 -26.63 17.74
N THR A 65 1.36 -26.93 18.44
CA THR A 65 1.07 -28.27 18.98
C THR A 65 -0.20 -28.92 18.45
N LYS A 66 -1.00 -28.19 17.64
CA LYS A 66 -2.27 -28.69 17.09
C LYS A 66 -2.43 -28.47 15.58
N GLN A 67 -1.78 -27.45 15.03
CA GLN A 67 -1.90 -27.06 13.62
C GLN A 67 -0.55 -27.24 12.94
N TRP A 68 -0.25 -28.49 12.59
CA TRP A 68 1.01 -28.82 11.91
C TRP A 68 0.80 -28.79 10.41
N PRO A 69 1.79 -28.34 9.62
CA PRO A 69 1.79 -28.58 8.18
C PRO A 69 1.53 -30.06 7.89
N THR A 70 0.73 -30.37 6.88
CA THR A 70 0.30 -31.75 6.55
C THR A 70 1.49 -32.70 6.44
N ALA A 71 2.62 -32.24 5.89
CA ALA A 71 3.87 -33.00 5.77
C ALA A 71 4.46 -33.47 7.11
N LEU A 72 4.16 -32.77 8.21
CA LEU A 72 4.71 -33.04 9.54
C LEU A 72 3.70 -33.71 10.49
N ALA A 73 2.41 -33.74 10.17
CA ALA A 73 1.35 -34.28 11.02
C ALA A 73 1.61 -35.73 11.49
N LYS A 74 2.28 -36.56 10.66
CA LYS A 74 2.68 -37.92 11.02
C LYS A 74 3.57 -38.00 12.27
N HIS A 75 4.38 -36.97 12.52
CA HIS A 75 5.31 -36.96 13.65
C HIS A 75 4.60 -36.64 14.96
N GLN A 76 3.54 -35.84 14.92
CA GLN A 76 2.71 -35.53 16.09
C GLN A 76 2.08 -36.80 16.69
N GLN A 77 1.68 -37.75 15.85
CA GLN A 77 1.14 -39.04 16.31
C GLN A 77 2.20 -39.93 16.98
N GLN A 78 3.45 -39.86 16.52
CA GLN A 78 4.55 -40.69 17.04
C GLN A 78 5.10 -40.17 18.37
N ARG A 79 4.94 -38.87 18.64
CA ARG A 79 5.64 -38.15 19.70
C ARG A 79 4.65 -37.17 20.36
N PRO A 80 3.91 -37.59 21.40
CA PRO A 80 2.83 -36.78 21.98
C PRO A 80 3.33 -35.48 22.63
N CYS A 81 4.61 -35.41 22.99
CA CYS A 81 5.27 -34.22 23.55
C CYS A 81 6.02 -33.39 22.49
N SER A 82 5.77 -33.66 21.20
CA SER A 82 6.40 -32.93 20.11
C SER A 82 5.72 -31.60 19.82
N PHE A 83 6.53 -30.65 19.37
CA PHE A 83 6.09 -29.33 18.98
C PHE A 83 6.93 -28.79 17.82
N LEU A 84 6.28 -27.98 16.98
CA LEU A 84 6.96 -27.24 15.93
C LEU A 84 7.23 -25.83 16.44
N LEU A 85 8.51 -25.44 16.49
CA LEU A 85 8.91 -24.07 16.69
C LEU A 85 8.95 -23.39 15.33
N ASP A 86 8.01 -22.49 15.09
CA ASP A 86 8.12 -21.47 14.06
C ASP A 86 8.97 -20.35 14.66
N SER A 87 10.16 -20.12 14.12
CA SER A 87 11.08 -19.07 14.59
C SER A 87 10.58 -17.68 14.21
N GLY A 88 9.68 -17.53 13.24
CA GLY A 88 9.20 -16.24 12.79
C GLY A 88 10.26 -15.36 12.12
N GLU A 89 11.44 -15.91 11.80
CA GLU A 89 12.56 -15.23 11.17
C GLU A 89 13.11 -16.08 10.00
N GLY A 90 13.40 -15.43 8.87
CA GLY A 90 14.06 -16.04 7.71
C GLY A 90 13.13 -16.62 6.63
N ARG A 91 13.50 -16.39 5.36
CA ARG A 91 12.73 -16.83 4.17
C ARG A 91 12.90 -18.31 3.79
N LEU A 92 13.85 -19.04 4.38
CA LEU A 92 14.27 -20.35 3.87
C LEU A 92 13.94 -21.55 4.76
N CYS A 93 13.76 -21.40 6.08
CA CYS A 93 13.31 -22.51 6.94
C CYS A 93 12.89 -22.05 8.34
N PRO A 94 11.65 -21.53 8.52
CA PRO A 94 11.25 -21.01 9.83
C PRO A 94 10.93 -22.12 10.84
N PHE A 95 10.76 -23.38 10.42
CA PHE A 95 10.21 -24.44 11.26
C PHE A 95 11.24 -25.44 11.80
N PHE A 96 11.32 -25.55 13.12
CA PHE A 96 12.18 -26.49 13.84
C PHE A 96 11.33 -27.48 14.64
N LEU A 97 11.53 -28.78 14.39
CA LEU A 97 10.77 -29.82 15.06
C LEU A 97 11.49 -30.34 16.31
N PHE A 98 10.82 -30.23 17.46
CA PHE A 98 11.30 -30.68 18.76
C PHE A 98 10.34 -31.68 19.41
N ASP A 99 10.87 -32.48 20.33
CA ASP A 99 10.12 -33.36 21.22
C ASP A 99 10.62 -33.18 22.65
N ALA A 100 9.72 -32.76 23.53
CA ALA A 100 10.02 -32.57 24.94
C ALA A 100 10.03 -33.91 25.67
N VAL A 101 10.82 -34.01 26.74
CA VAL A 101 10.94 -35.25 27.52
C VAL A 101 9.67 -35.65 28.28
N SER A 102 8.77 -34.69 28.51
CA SER A 102 7.50 -34.88 29.21
C SER A 102 6.49 -33.79 28.81
N GLN A 103 5.22 -34.01 29.15
CA GLN A 103 4.15 -33.03 28.94
C GLN A 103 4.36 -31.74 29.75
N ASP A 104 4.90 -31.86 30.97
CA ASP A 104 5.26 -30.71 31.80
C ASP A 104 6.39 -29.92 31.14
N SER A 105 7.42 -30.61 30.64
CA SER A 105 8.52 -29.98 29.91
C SER A 105 8.02 -29.27 28.65
N LEU A 106 7.10 -29.89 27.88
CA LEU A 106 6.45 -29.25 26.74
C LEU A 106 5.74 -27.95 27.16
N SER A 107 4.94 -28.00 28.23
CA SER A 107 4.21 -26.84 28.74
C SER A 107 5.15 -25.71 29.19
N THR A 108 6.26 -26.06 29.85
CA THR A 108 7.32 -25.10 30.22
C THR A 108 7.91 -24.43 28.99
N TRP A 109 8.31 -25.20 27.97
CA TRP A 109 8.88 -24.65 26.74
C TRP A 109 7.88 -23.76 25.99
N GLN A 110 6.61 -24.18 25.90
CA GLN A 110 5.55 -23.38 25.29
C GLN A 110 5.36 -22.03 26.00
N GLY A 111 5.31 -22.04 27.34
CA GLY A 111 5.15 -20.83 28.14
C GLY A 111 6.34 -19.88 27.99
N ALA A 112 7.55 -20.42 28.02
CA ALA A 112 8.78 -19.64 27.88
C ALA A 112 8.89 -19.00 26.50
N LEU A 113 8.75 -19.78 25.41
CA LEU A 113 8.81 -19.28 24.04
C LEU A 113 7.72 -18.25 23.74
N SER A 114 6.50 -18.48 24.23
CA SER A 114 5.39 -17.51 24.07
C SER A 114 5.67 -16.20 24.82
N THR A 115 6.31 -16.28 25.99
CA THR A 115 6.70 -15.09 26.77
C THR A 115 7.78 -14.29 26.05
N CYS A 116 8.80 -14.96 25.50
CA CYS A 116 9.85 -14.34 24.70
C CYS A 116 9.29 -13.65 23.44
N ALA A 117 8.44 -14.32 22.68
CA ALA A 117 7.80 -13.75 21.49
C ALA A 117 6.98 -12.49 21.82
N ARG A 118 6.23 -12.50 22.93
CA ARG A 118 5.48 -11.32 23.40
C ARG A 118 6.40 -10.18 23.81
N GLU A 119 7.50 -10.48 24.49
CA GLU A 119 8.49 -9.48 24.90
C GLU A 119 9.19 -8.84 23.70
N LEU A 120 9.55 -9.62 22.68
CA LEU A 120 10.09 -9.11 21.42
C LEU A 120 9.13 -8.14 20.74
N ARG A 121 7.86 -8.54 20.60
CA ARG A 121 6.82 -7.64 20.05
C ARG A 121 6.70 -6.36 20.85
N ARG A 122 6.72 -6.45 22.19
CA ARG A 122 6.65 -5.29 23.07
C ARG A 122 7.84 -4.35 22.85
N ARG A 123 9.07 -4.89 22.79
CA ARG A 123 10.28 -4.10 22.60
C ARG A 123 10.30 -3.40 21.24
N LEU A 124 9.99 -4.15 20.18
CA LEU A 124 9.95 -3.59 18.83
C LEU A 124 8.84 -2.56 18.69
N GLN A 125 7.66 -2.81 19.25
CA GLN A 125 6.60 -1.81 19.28
C GLN A 125 7.03 -0.55 20.05
N THR A 126 7.71 -0.68 21.20
CA THR A 126 8.22 0.48 21.93
C THR A 126 9.31 1.23 21.18
N GLU A 127 10.19 0.51 20.45
CA GLU A 127 11.25 1.15 19.67
C GLU A 127 10.70 1.81 18.41
N GLU A 128 9.70 1.21 17.75
CA GLU A 128 8.97 1.81 16.64
C GLU A 128 8.18 3.04 17.09
N GLU A 129 7.46 2.96 18.22
CA GLU A 129 6.75 4.09 18.82
C GLU A 129 7.71 5.22 19.22
N LYS A 130 8.89 4.87 19.76
CA LYS A 130 9.95 5.83 20.09
C LYS A 130 10.52 6.48 18.84
N ASN A 131 10.91 5.71 17.84
CA ASN A 131 11.38 6.20 16.55
C ASN A 131 10.34 7.09 15.87
N ARG A 132 9.07 6.69 15.89
CA ARG A 132 7.94 7.50 15.40
C ARG A 132 7.82 8.82 16.15
N THR A 133 7.90 8.78 17.49
CA THR A 133 7.80 9.98 18.33
C THR A 133 8.97 10.93 18.08
N GLU A 134 10.18 10.41 17.90
CA GLU A 134 11.37 11.17 17.53
C GLU A 134 11.23 11.83 16.15
N LEU A 135 10.72 11.10 15.15
CA LEU A 135 10.43 11.66 13.83
C LEU A 135 9.36 12.76 13.89
N ILE A 136 8.26 12.54 14.62
CA ILE A 136 7.22 13.54 14.82
C ILE A 136 7.78 14.79 15.49
N ALA A 137 8.63 14.64 16.51
CA ALA A 137 9.29 15.75 17.18
C ALA A 137 10.24 16.50 16.23
N ALA A 138 11.00 15.77 15.39
CA ALA A 138 11.87 16.38 14.39
C ALA A 138 11.08 17.16 13.33
N ILE A 139 9.94 16.64 12.85
CA ILE A 139 9.03 17.36 11.94
C ILE A 139 8.51 18.61 12.62
N PHE A 140 8.05 18.51 13.87
CA PHE A 140 7.58 19.66 14.63
C PHE A 140 8.66 20.75 14.74
N SER A 141 9.89 20.37 15.09
CA SER A 141 11.02 21.32 15.17
C SER A 141 11.39 21.91 13.81
N ALA A 142 11.19 21.20 12.70
CA ALA A 142 11.42 21.74 11.35
C ALA A 142 10.34 22.76 10.92
N LEU A 143 9.13 22.65 11.48
CA LEU A 143 8.03 23.58 11.28
C LEU A 143 8.14 24.81 12.19
N ASP A 144 8.50 24.60 13.47
CA ASP A 144 8.70 25.63 14.50
C ASP A 144 10.06 26.32 14.33
N GLN A 145 10.22 27.04 13.22
CA GLN A 145 11.49 27.70 12.87
C GLN A 145 11.92 28.75 13.90
N GLU A 146 10.95 29.34 14.60
CA GLU A 146 11.18 30.34 15.63
C GLU A 146 11.48 29.72 17.01
N GLY A 147 11.30 28.40 17.17
CA GLY A 147 11.57 27.67 18.42
C GLY A 147 10.65 28.07 19.57
N GLN A 148 9.42 28.47 19.28
CA GLN A 148 8.44 28.94 20.27
C GLN A 148 7.74 27.79 21.00
N GLY A 149 7.93 26.54 20.56
CA GLY A 149 7.24 25.36 21.06
C GLY A 149 5.78 25.27 20.63
N LYS A 150 5.37 26.06 19.63
CA LYS A 150 4.01 26.27 19.18
C LYS A 150 4.00 26.48 17.67
N LEU A 151 3.11 25.82 16.95
CA LEU A 151 2.90 26.02 15.52
C LEU A 151 1.63 26.85 15.28
N TRP A 152 1.78 27.96 14.58
CA TRP A 152 0.69 28.78 14.08
C TRP A 152 0.16 28.24 12.74
N SER A 153 -0.96 28.77 12.26
CA SER A 153 -1.57 28.37 10.98
C SER A 153 -0.55 28.38 9.83
N VAL A 154 0.26 29.43 9.73
CA VAL A 154 1.27 29.57 8.66
C VAL A 154 2.34 28.47 8.72
N GLU A 155 2.81 28.12 9.91
CA GLU A 155 3.83 27.07 10.08
C GLU A 155 3.23 25.69 9.83
N PHE A 156 2.04 25.41 10.36
CA PHE A 156 1.37 24.13 10.15
C PHE A 156 0.91 23.94 8.70
N ARG A 157 0.71 25.02 7.93
CA ARG A 157 0.45 24.95 6.49
C ARG A 157 1.56 24.23 5.74
N ARG A 158 2.83 24.47 6.10
CA ARG A 158 3.97 23.83 5.43
C ARG A 158 3.91 22.30 5.57
N TYR A 159 3.39 21.80 6.68
CA TYR A 159 3.10 20.38 6.85
C TYR A 159 1.93 19.93 5.98
N ALA A 160 0.86 20.71 5.86
CA ALA A 160 -0.23 20.37 4.96
C ALA A 160 0.22 20.34 3.49
N GLU A 161 1.04 21.31 3.08
CA GLU A 161 1.63 21.39 1.75
C GLU A 161 2.58 20.23 1.47
N SER A 162 3.37 19.79 2.46
CA SER A 162 4.25 18.61 2.31
C SER A 162 3.45 17.33 2.13
N LEU A 163 2.24 17.28 2.66
CA LEU A 163 1.32 16.21 2.37
C LEU A 163 0.59 16.43 1.03
N GLY A 164 0.56 17.65 0.47
CA GLY A 164 0.01 17.92 -0.86
C GLY A 164 -1.25 18.78 -0.87
N PHE A 165 -1.55 19.48 0.23
CA PHE A 165 -2.52 20.57 0.25
C PHE A 165 -2.08 21.67 -0.74
N ALA A 166 -3.01 22.12 -1.60
CA ALA A 166 -2.73 23.12 -2.64
C ALA A 166 -3.69 24.34 -2.59
N GLY A 167 -4.40 24.51 -1.47
CA GLY A 167 -5.34 25.61 -1.27
C GLY A 167 -4.65 26.94 -0.94
N SER A 168 -5.43 28.01 -1.09
CA SER A 168 -5.10 29.37 -0.65
C SER A 168 -4.97 29.47 0.87
N ASP A 169 -4.40 30.59 1.32
CA ASP A 169 -4.24 30.91 2.75
C ASP A 169 -5.60 30.97 3.46
N ALA A 170 -6.62 31.49 2.78
CA ALA A 170 -7.98 31.59 3.31
C ALA A 170 -8.60 30.20 3.52
N GLU A 171 -8.49 29.32 2.50
CA GLU A 171 -8.95 27.93 2.60
C GLU A 171 -8.22 27.19 3.71
N TRP A 172 -6.89 27.33 3.78
CA TRP A 172 -6.10 26.70 4.84
C TRP A 172 -6.49 27.20 6.23
N ASN A 173 -6.69 28.50 6.42
CA ASN A 173 -7.11 29.05 7.70
C ASN A 173 -8.47 28.49 8.15
N GLY A 174 -9.39 28.25 7.20
CA GLY A 174 -10.65 27.54 7.46
C GLY A 174 -10.41 26.13 8.00
N GLU A 175 -9.63 25.33 7.27
CA GLU A 175 -9.29 23.94 7.65
C GLU A 175 -8.53 23.89 8.99
N PHE A 176 -7.60 24.82 9.21
CA PHE A 176 -6.84 24.94 10.46
C PHE A 176 -7.75 25.18 11.66
N ASN A 177 -8.69 26.12 11.52
CA ASN A 177 -9.66 26.44 12.57
C ASN A 177 -10.58 25.25 12.86
N GLU A 178 -11.06 24.56 11.82
CA GLU A 178 -11.88 23.35 11.96
C GLU A 178 -11.10 22.24 12.69
N ILE A 179 -9.83 21.99 12.31
CA ILE A 179 -8.97 21.02 13.01
C ILE A 179 -8.82 21.38 14.50
N CYS A 180 -8.65 22.66 14.82
CA CYS A 180 -8.52 23.11 16.21
C CYS A 180 -9.84 22.96 16.98
N GLU A 181 -10.97 23.32 16.38
CA GLU A 181 -12.30 23.21 16.98
C GLU A 181 -12.69 21.75 17.24
N ASP A 182 -12.54 20.88 16.24
CA ASP A 182 -12.84 19.44 16.31
C ASP A 182 -12.05 18.73 17.41
N ARG A 183 -10.82 19.18 17.64
CA ARG A 183 -9.93 18.60 18.66
C ARG A 183 -10.07 19.27 20.03
N GLY A 184 -10.93 20.29 20.15
CA GLY A 184 -11.15 21.05 21.36
C GLY A 184 -9.92 21.85 21.80
N TRP A 185 -9.07 22.26 20.86
CA TRP A 185 -7.88 23.08 21.12
C TRP A 185 -8.32 24.54 21.27
N LYS A 186 -8.81 24.89 22.47
CA LYS A 186 -9.26 26.24 22.82
C LYS A 186 -8.17 26.94 23.61
N GLU A 187 -7.59 27.98 23.00
CA GLU A 187 -6.96 29.19 23.57
C GLU A 187 -5.73 29.60 22.74
N ASP A 188 -6.03 30.38 21.68
CA ASP A 188 -5.13 31.16 20.83
C ASP A 188 -4.33 30.41 19.73
N SER A 189 -5.07 29.66 18.90
CA SER A 189 -4.75 29.22 17.52
C SER A 189 -3.35 28.63 17.27
N SER A 190 -2.78 27.94 18.26
CA SER A 190 -1.46 27.32 18.13
C SER A 190 -1.46 25.85 18.54
N ILE A 191 -0.67 25.06 17.81
CA ILE A 191 -0.52 23.62 17.98
C ILE A 191 0.79 23.35 18.74
N THR A 192 0.70 22.80 19.95
CA THR A 192 1.89 22.37 20.71
C THR A 192 2.42 21.04 20.16
N LEU A 193 3.65 20.66 20.53
CA LEU A 193 4.20 19.34 20.17
C LEU A 193 3.24 18.21 20.60
N LYS A 194 2.63 18.30 21.79
CA LYS A 194 1.66 17.31 22.27
C LYS A 194 0.40 17.24 21.39
N HIS A 195 -0.09 18.39 20.91
CA HIS A 195 -1.22 18.44 19.97
C HIS A 195 -0.84 17.81 18.63
N PHE A 196 0.33 18.16 18.10
CA PHE A 196 0.86 17.65 16.84
C PHE A 196 1.11 16.14 16.89
N THR A 197 1.75 15.63 17.94
CA THR A 197 1.92 14.18 18.15
C THR A 197 0.59 13.45 18.21
N LYS A 198 -0.39 13.98 18.94
CA LYS A 198 -1.74 13.38 18.97
C LYS A 198 -2.47 13.48 17.62
N PHE A 199 -2.12 14.46 16.79
CA PHE A 199 -2.67 14.61 15.45
C PHE A 199 -2.10 13.53 14.52
N VAL A 200 -0.77 13.45 14.42
CA VAL A 200 -0.05 12.54 13.51
C VAL A 200 -0.11 11.08 13.97
N SER A 201 -0.07 10.79 15.27
CA SER A 201 -0.13 9.42 15.77
C SER A 201 -1.49 8.74 15.61
N LYS A 202 -2.56 9.49 15.30
CA LYS A 202 -3.87 8.90 15.01
C LYS A 202 -4.01 8.41 13.58
N ASP A 203 -3.10 8.81 12.69
CA ASP A 203 -3.12 8.36 11.31
C ASP A 203 -2.31 7.05 11.19
N GLU A 204 -3.02 5.93 11.20
CA GLU A 204 -2.46 4.58 11.03
C GLU A 204 -1.76 4.41 9.67
N LYS A 205 -2.09 5.25 8.67
CA LYS A 205 -1.49 5.18 7.33
C LYS A 205 -0.17 5.93 7.21
N MET A 206 0.15 6.79 8.17
CA MET A 206 1.42 7.52 8.18
C MET A 206 2.53 6.61 8.69
N GLU A 207 3.06 5.74 7.85
CA GLU A 207 4.23 4.88 8.17
C GLU A 207 5.51 5.70 8.41
N LYS A 208 6.55 5.05 8.95
CA LYS A 208 7.85 5.67 9.29
C LYS A 208 8.47 6.36 8.07
N GLU A 209 8.40 5.69 6.93
CA GLU A 209 8.94 6.13 5.64
C GLU A 209 8.29 7.45 5.22
N HIS A 210 6.96 7.57 5.36
CA HIS A 210 6.22 8.80 5.03
C HIS A 210 6.60 9.96 5.95
N LEU A 211 6.77 9.71 7.26
CA LEU A 211 7.23 10.75 8.19
C LEU A 211 8.64 11.22 7.82
N GLN A 212 9.51 10.32 7.39
CA GLN A 212 10.85 10.66 6.94
C GLN A 212 10.83 11.50 5.65
N GLU A 213 9.98 11.15 4.68
CA GLU A 213 9.82 11.94 3.45
C GLU A 213 9.29 13.36 3.74
N VAL A 214 8.33 13.49 4.66
CA VAL A 214 7.85 14.80 5.12
C VAL A 214 8.98 15.61 5.75
N LEU A 215 9.80 14.99 6.61
CA LEU A 215 10.93 15.65 7.26
C LEU A 215 11.99 16.12 6.25
N GLU A 216 12.36 15.28 5.29
CA GLU A 216 13.30 15.61 4.21
C GLU A 216 12.80 16.76 3.33
N GLY A 217 11.50 16.75 2.99
CA GLY A 217 10.86 17.83 2.25
C GLY A 217 10.82 19.15 3.01
N LEU A 218 10.56 19.12 4.32
CA LEU A 218 10.57 20.32 5.17
C LEU A 218 11.96 20.92 5.36
N LYS A 219 13.01 20.08 5.31
CA LYS A 219 14.42 20.51 5.31
C LYS A 219 14.89 21.08 3.97
N GLY A 220 14.09 20.93 2.90
CA GLY A 220 14.47 21.35 1.56
C GLY A 220 15.55 20.48 0.91
N GLU A 221 15.81 19.28 1.46
CA GLU A 221 16.79 18.33 0.94
C GLU A 221 16.25 17.53 -0.26
N ARG A 222 14.92 17.54 -0.44
CA ARG A 222 14.22 16.86 -1.52
C ARG A 222 13.12 17.77 -2.05
N GLU A 223 13.07 17.97 -3.37
CA GLU A 223 11.86 18.51 -3.99
C GLU A 223 10.75 17.51 -3.71
N LEU A 224 9.77 17.91 -2.89
CA LEU A 224 8.64 17.08 -2.51
C LEU A 224 8.01 16.55 -3.80
N PRO A 225 8.10 15.23 -4.09
CA PRO A 225 7.28 14.68 -5.14
C PRO A 225 5.86 14.89 -4.63
N VAL A 226 5.11 15.75 -5.31
CA VAL A 226 3.67 15.89 -5.10
C VAL A 226 3.09 14.53 -5.48
N SER A 227 3.09 13.59 -4.55
CA SER A 227 2.59 12.25 -4.78
C SER A 227 1.09 12.38 -5.02
N ASP A 228 0.70 12.26 -6.29
CA ASP A 228 -0.70 12.32 -6.72
C ASP A 228 -1.55 11.27 -6.00
N ALA A 229 -0.94 10.20 -5.48
CA ALA A 229 -1.62 9.18 -4.69
C ALA A 229 -2.14 9.74 -3.35
N TRP A 230 -1.34 10.49 -2.59
CA TRP A 230 -1.78 11.01 -1.30
C TRP A 230 -2.68 12.23 -1.44
N ALA A 231 -2.40 13.14 -2.38
CA ALA A 231 -3.31 14.27 -2.66
C ALA A 231 -4.74 13.76 -2.96
N ARG A 232 -4.86 12.66 -3.73
CA ARG A 232 -6.15 11.98 -3.96
C ARG A 232 -6.68 11.29 -2.70
N GLN A 233 -5.84 10.64 -1.90
CA GLN A 233 -6.25 9.91 -0.68
C GLN A 233 -6.72 10.84 0.45
N SER A 234 -6.08 12.00 0.62
CA SER A 234 -6.43 13.00 1.63
C SER A 234 -7.64 13.82 1.24
N VAL A 235 -7.75 14.20 -0.04
CA VAL A 235 -9.00 14.75 -0.58
C VAL A 235 -10.12 13.71 -0.46
N ALA A 236 -9.88 12.43 -0.74
CA ALA A 236 -10.85 11.35 -0.50
C ALA A 236 -11.22 11.22 0.99
N SER A 237 -10.25 11.31 1.90
CA SER A 237 -10.49 11.25 3.34
C SER A 237 -11.36 12.41 3.84
N ASN A 238 -11.12 13.63 3.37
CA ASN A 238 -11.96 14.78 3.68
C ASN A 238 -13.34 14.67 3.00
N LEU A 239 -13.44 14.08 1.81
CA LEU A 239 -14.73 13.77 1.16
C LEU A 239 -15.55 12.72 1.93
N VAL A 240 -14.90 11.78 2.61
CA VAL A 240 -15.56 10.82 3.52
C VAL A 240 -16.14 11.51 4.76
N LYS A 241 -15.60 12.66 5.16
CA LYS A 241 -16.17 13.49 6.25
C LYS A 241 -17.41 14.27 5.82
N LEU A 242 -17.61 14.51 4.52
CA LEU A 242 -18.83 15.12 3.99
C LEU A 242 -19.95 14.08 3.99
N LYS A 243 -20.65 14.00 5.13
CA LYS A 243 -21.69 12.99 5.40
C LYS A 243 -23.05 13.40 4.85
N SER A 244 -23.29 14.68 4.65
CA SER A 244 -24.55 15.18 4.10
C SER A 244 -24.34 15.93 2.80
N ARG A 245 -25.36 15.91 1.93
CA ARG A 245 -25.41 16.73 0.72
C ARG A 245 -25.15 18.22 1.00
N SER A 246 -25.63 18.73 2.13
CA SER A 246 -25.39 20.11 2.56
C SER A 246 -23.90 20.42 2.77
N ASP A 247 -23.13 19.46 3.29
CA ASP A 247 -21.68 19.60 3.48
C ASP A 247 -20.96 19.60 2.13
N ILE A 248 -21.39 18.72 1.20
CA ILE A 248 -20.85 18.64 -0.17
C ILE A 248 -21.11 19.93 -0.92
N ILE A 249 -22.35 20.42 -0.92
CA ILE A 249 -22.76 21.68 -1.55
C ILE A 249 -21.96 22.86 -0.98
N THR A 250 -21.79 22.90 0.35
CA THR A 250 -20.99 23.94 1.02
C THR A 250 -19.54 23.91 0.55
N ALA A 251 -18.92 22.73 0.52
CA ALA A 251 -17.55 22.57 0.08
C ALA A 251 -17.38 22.93 -1.41
N MET A 252 -18.33 22.53 -2.27
CA MET A 252 -18.36 22.92 -3.68
C MET A 252 -18.48 24.43 -3.86
N PHE A 253 -19.39 25.06 -3.12
CA PHE A 253 -19.56 26.52 -3.16
C PHE A 253 -18.24 27.23 -2.86
N ASN A 254 -17.56 26.79 -1.79
CA ASN A 254 -16.27 27.35 -1.38
C ASN A 254 -15.16 27.12 -2.42
N CYS A 255 -15.17 25.99 -3.15
CA CYS A 255 -14.19 25.72 -4.21
C CYS A 255 -14.48 26.49 -5.52
N LEU A 256 -15.73 26.88 -5.76
CA LEU A 256 -16.14 27.61 -6.96
C LEU A 256 -15.90 29.11 -6.82
N GLN A 257 -16.15 29.69 -5.64
CA GLN A 257 -15.89 31.11 -5.41
C GLN A 257 -14.40 31.42 -5.57
N ASN A 258 -14.07 32.36 -6.47
CA ASN A 258 -12.68 32.70 -6.80
C ASN A 258 -12.12 33.83 -5.90
N VAL A 259 -13.01 34.47 -5.13
CA VAL A 259 -12.77 35.60 -4.23
C VAL A 259 -13.77 35.45 -3.09
N ASP A 260 -13.41 35.80 -1.84
CA ASP A 260 -14.30 35.78 -0.66
C ASP A 260 -15.45 36.81 -0.75
N THR A 261 -16.05 37.00 -1.92
CA THR A 261 -17.27 37.79 -2.15
C THR A 261 -18.50 37.11 -1.55
N GLY A 262 -18.40 35.82 -1.22
CA GLY A 262 -19.53 34.99 -0.81
C GLY A 262 -20.53 34.76 -1.93
N ARG A 263 -20.11 34.91 -3.19
CA ARG A 263 -20.96 34.76 -4.39
C ARG A 263 -20.21 34.08 -5.54
N ILE A 264 -20.95 33.31 -6.34
CA ILE A 264 -20.46 32.61 -7.53
C ILE A 264 -20.97 33.37 -8.76
N GLY A 265 -20.05 33.89 -9.58
CA GLY A 265 -20.38 34.53 -10.85
C GLY A 265 -20.54 33.52 -12.00
N CYS A 266 -20.84 34.04 -13.19
CA CYS A 266 -21.00 33.26 -14.42
C CYS A 266 -19.77 32.38 -14.70
N SER A 267 -18.56 32.94 -14.55
CA SER A 267 -17.30 32.24 -14.85
C SER A 267 -16.99 31.12 -13.86
N GLU A 268 -17.33 31.34 -12.59
CA GLU A 268 -17.17 30.39 -11.51
C GLU A 268 -18.15 29.22 -11.68
N LEU A 269 -19.44 29.50 -11.92
CA LEU A 269 -20.45 28.45 -12.13
C LEU A 269 -20.19 27.63 -13.40
N ARG A 270 -19.59 28.24 -14.43
CA ARG A 270 -19.18 27.50 -15.64
C ARG A 270 -18.27 26.32 -15.34
N ARG A 271 -17.38 26.46 -14.35
CA ARG A 271 -16.47 25.37 -13.96
C ARG A 271 -17.26 24.16 -13.49
N TYR A 272 -18.32 24.38 -12.72
CA TYR A 272 -19.23 23.31 -12.31
C TYR A 272 -19.95 22.71 -13.52
N ALA A 273 -20.56 23.54 -14.36
CA ALA A 273 -21.33 23.06 -15.51
C ALA A 273 -20.51 22.18 -16.46
N VAL A 274 -19.29 22.59 -16.79
CA VAL A 274 -18.38 21.81 -17.63
C VAL A 274 -18.05 20.45 -16.98
N LEU A 275 -17.90 20.41 -15.65
CA LEU A 275 -17.66 19.16 -14.92
C LEU A 275 -18.90 18.27 -14.83
N SER A 276 -20.09 18.86 -14.88
CA SER A 276 -21.37 18.16 -14.98
C SER A 276 -21.75 17.77 -16.41
N GLY A 277 -20.88 18.02 -17.40
CA GLY A 277 -21.08 17.58 -18.79
C GLY A 277 -21.57 18.65 -19.77
N PHE A 278 -21.53 19.94 -19.41
CA PHE A 278 -21.79 21.01 -20.37
C PHE A 278 -20.65 21.11 -21.39
N GLU A 279 -20.96 20.92 -22.68
CA GLU A 279 -19.98 20.89 -23.78
C GLU A 279 -19.81 22.25 -24.49
N GLY A 280 -20.64 23.25 -24.16
CA GLY A 280 -20.62 24.54 -24.82
C GLY A 280 -19.43 25.43 -24.44
N ASP A 281 -19.21 26.46 -25.26
CA ASP A 281 -18.14 27.43 -25.07
C ASP A 281 -18.44 28.44 -23.94
N ALA A 282 -17.71 29.56 -23.89
CA ALA A 282 -17.90 30.57 -22.85
C ALA A 282 -19.11 31.47 -23.13
N ASP A 283 -19.43 31.69 -24.40
CA ASP A 283 -20.52 32.57 -24.83
C ASP A 283 -21.84 31.80 -24.72
N GLU A 284 -21.88 30.53 -25.16
CA GLU A 284 -23.04 29.64 -24.98
C GLU A 284 -23.37 29.46 -23.49
N TRP A 285 -22.36 29.30 -22.64
CA TRP A 285 -22.60 29.23 -21.19
C TRP A 285 -23.11 30.55 -20.62
N ALA A 286 -22.66 31.70 -21.14
CA ALA A 286 -23.12 32.99 -20.65
C ALA A 286 -24.62 33.17 -20.93
N GLU A 287 -25.10 32.74 -22.10
CA GLU A 287 -26.52 32.72 -22.45
C GLU A 287 -27.32 31.83 -21.48
N GLU A 288 -26.87 30.59 -21.27
CA GLU A 288 -27.49 29.64 -20.31
C GLU A 288 -27.49 30.17 -18.87
N TYR A 289 -26.44 30.86 -18.45
CA TYR A 289 -26.36 31.47 -17.12
C TYR A 289 -27.33 32.65 -16.98
N GLU A 290 -27.52 33.45 -18.04
CA GLU A 290 -28.52 34.53 -18.05
C GLU A 290 -29.94 33.99 -17.95
N ASP A 291 -30.25 32.94 -18.71
CA ASP A 291 -31.55 32.27 -18.67
C ASP A 291 -31.80 31.62 -17.30
N LEU A 292 -30.81 30.93 -16.74
CA LEU A 292 -30.86 30.37 -15.39
C LEU A 292 -31.12 31.46 -14.34
N CYS A 293 -30.45 32.61 -14.44
CA CYS A 293 -30.66 33.73 -13.54
C CYS A 293 -32.06 34.33 -13.70
N ALA A 294 -32.57 34.47 -14.93
CA ALA A 294 -33.90 34.99 -15.21
C ALA A 294 -35.00 34.07 -14.64
N ASP A 295 -34.86 32.76 -14.84
CA ASP A 295 -35.82 31.75 -14.38
C ASP A 295 -35.92 31.65 -12.86
N GLN A 296 -34.77 31.80 -12.18
CA GLN A 296 -34.70 31.72 -10.71
C GLN A 296 -34.86 33.09 -10.02
N GLY A 297 -34.93 34.18 -10.79
CA GLY A 297 -35.01 35.55 -10.25
C GLY A 297 -33.72 36.02 -9.57
N TRP A 298 -32.55 35.50 -9.98
CA TRP A 298 -31.25 35.89 -9.48
C TRP A 298 -30.65 37.08 -10.25
N SER A 299 -29.77 37.85 -9.60
CA SER A 299 -29.06 38.94 -10.26
C SER A 299 -27.80 38.41 -10.96
N LYS A 300 -27.81 38.42 -12.30
CA LYS A 300 -26.65 37.99 -13.11
C LYS A 300 -25.37 38.77 -12.80
N ASP A 301 -25.48 40.07 -12.53
CA ASP A 301 -24.34 40.96 -12.25
C ASP A 301 -23.73 40.73 -10.85
N THR A 302 -24.56 40.31 -9.89
CA THR A 302 -24.13 40.14 -8.50
C THR A 302 -23.60 38.72 -8.24
N GLY A 303 -24.07 37.74 -9.00
CA GLY A 303 -23.75 36.33 -8.81
C GLY A 303 -24.63 35.64 -7.75
N ILE A 304 -24.54 34.33 -7.73
CA ILE A 304 -25.37 33.42 -6.93
C ILE A 304 -24.79 33.31 -5.51
N SER A 305 -25.61 33.57 -4.50
CA SER A 305 -25.26 33.38 -3.09
C SER A 305 -25.25 31.91 -2.69
N ARG A 306 -24.66 31.61 -1.52
CA ARG A 306 -24.62 30.24 -1.00
C ARG A 306 -26.00 29.59 -0.81
N LEU A 307 -27.01 30.38 -0.41
CA LEU A 307 -28.38 29.87 -0.25
C LEU A 307 -29.02 29.56 -1.60
N GLU A 308 -28.82 30.42 -2.60
CA GLU A 308 -29.35 30.22 -3.95
C GLU A 308 -28.68 29.00 -4.62
N PHE A 309 -27.35 28.86 -4.49
CA PHE A 309 -26.62 27.69 -4.98
C PHE A 309 -27.05 26.40 -4.27
N ALA A 310 -27.27 26.44 -2.95
CA ALA A 310 -27.81 25.29 -2.22
C ALA A 310 -29.23 24.93 -2.65
N GLY A 311 -30.06 25.93 -3.01
CA GLY A 311 -31.36 25.73 -3.61
C GLY A 311 -31.27 25.04 -4.96
N LEU A 312 -30.36 25.50 -5.82
CA LEU A 312 -30.08 24.91 -7.13
C LEU A 312 -29.69 23.43 -7.01
N MET A 313 -28.79 23.10 -6.07
CA MET A 313 -28.26 21.75 -5.89
C MET A 313 -29.18 20.81 -5.09
N LYS A 314 -30.32 21.30 -4.60
CA LYS A 314 -31.29 20.49 -3.86
C LYS A 314 -32.10 19.56 -4.75
N ASP A 315 -32.23 19.90 -6.03
CA ASP A 315 -32.91 19.03 -7.00
C ASP A 315 -32.08 17.75 -7.23
N GLU A 316 -32.75 16.59 -7.25
CA GLU A 316 -32.14 15.30 -7.56
C GLU A 316 -31.61 15.25 -9.00
N GLN A 317 -32.11 16.12 -9.88
CA GLN A 317 -31.61 16.26 -11.25
C GLN A 317 -30.18 16.81 -11.32
N MET A 318 -29.66 17.41 -10.23
CA MET A 318 -28.29 17.91 -10.16
C MET A 318 -27.27 16.84 -9.77
N GLY A 319 -27.64 15.57 -9.84
CA GLY A 319 -26.76 14.43 -9.64
C GLY A 319 -26.77 13.88 -8.22
N SER A 320 -26.30 12.64 -8.10
CA SER A 320 -26.14 11.91 -6.84
C SER A 320 -25.05 12.54 -5.96
N ASP A 321 -25.06 12.23 -4.66
CA ASP A 321 -24.02 12.71 -3.74
C ASP A 321 -22.63 12.19 -4.15
N GLU A 322 -22.56 11.02 -4.79
CA GLU A 322 -21.34 10.44 -5.36
C GLU A 322 -20.82 11.27 -6.55
N GLU A 323 -21.71 11.69 -7.45
CA GLU A 323 -21.37 12.55 -8.60
C GLU A 323 -20.90 13.92 -8.12
N LEU A 324 -21.59 14.53 -7.15
CA LEU A 324 -21.17 15.79 -6.56
C LEU A 324 -19.82 15.68 -5.86
N LYS A 325 -19.54 14.58 -5.16
CA LYS A 325 -18.23 14.31 -4.57
C LYS A 325 -17.15 14.17 -5.64
N ALA A 326 -17.43 13.52 -6.76
CA ALA A 326 -16.50 13.40 -7.88
C ALA A 326 -16.18 14.77 -8.50
N ILE A 327 -17.20 15.61 -8.73
CA ILE A 327 -17.04 16.98 -9.23
C ILE A 327 -16.24 17.84 -8.24
N LEU A 328 -16.54 17.75 -6.94
CA LEU A 328 -15.79 18.43 -5.89
C LEU A 328 -14.31 18.01 -5.87
N MET A 329 -14.04 16.73 -6.10
CA MET A 329 -12.69 16.19 -6.23
C MET A 329 -11.95 16.85 -7.38
N GLU A 330 -12.59 16.96 -8.55
CA GLU A 330 -12.03 17.56 -9.75
C GLU A 330 -11.86 19.09 -9.62
N LEU A 331 -12.79 19.77 -8.93
CA LEU A 331 -12.67 21.21 -8.63
C LEU A 331 -11.48 21.53 -7.73
N ARG A 332 -11.15 20.62 -6.80
CA ARG A 332 -9.99 20.75 -5.88
C ARG A 332 -8.65 20.43 -6.54
N MET A 333 -8.65 19.77 -7.70
CA MET A 333 -7.44 19.49 -8.45
C MET A 333 -6.98 20.78 -9.15
N SER A 334 -5.79 21.27 -8.81
CA SER A 334 -5.29 22.56 -9.34
C SER A 334 -5.27 22.58 -10.89
N PRO A 335 -5.51 23.75 -11.54
CA PRO A 335 -5.46 23.87 -13.00
C PRO A 335 -4.12 23.47 -13.62
N LYS A 336 -3.02 23.61 -12.86
CA LYS A 336 -1.68 23.17 -13.27
C LYS A 336 -1.60 21.65 -13.35
N LYS A 337 -2.23 20.94 -12.40
CA LYS A 337 -2.38 19.48 -12.42
C LYS A 337 -3.37 19.02 -13.49
N ARG A 338 -4.41 19.82 -13.77
CA ARG A 338 -5.31 19.57 -14.89
C ARG A 338 -4.61 19.75 -16.22
N ARG A 339 -3.69 20.71 -16.36
CA ARG A 339 -2.81 20.81 -17.53
C ARG A 339 -1.83 19.65 -17.65
N THR A 340 -1.28 19.07 -16.57
CA THR A 340 -0.49 17.84 -16.70
C THR A 340 -1.36 16.62 -16.93
N PHE A 341 -2.58 16.54 -16.40
CA PHE A 341 -3.53 15.45 -16.69
C PHE A 341 -4.07 15.53 -18.10
N ASP A 342 -4.49 16.71 -18.57
CA ASP A 342 -4.85 17.00 -19.94
C ASP A 342 -3.64 16.95 -20.85
N GLN A 343 -2.43 17.32 -20.43
CA GLN A 343 -1.22 17.07 -21.21
C GLN A 343 -0.81 15.61 -21.17
N MET A 344 -1.11 14.81 -20.14
CA MET A 344 -0.82 13.37 -20.10
C MET A 344 -1.90 12.58 -20.85
N SER A 345 -3.14 13.07 -20.87
CA SER A 345 -4.27 12.56 -21.66
C SER A 345 -4.12 12.99 -23.12
N GLN A 346 -3.67 14.23 -23.38
CA GLN A 346 -3.28 14.71 -24.70
C GLN A 346 -1.89 14.22 -25.11
N LEU A 347 -0.95 13.86 -24.23
CA LEU A 347 0.31 13.21 -24.59
C LEU A 347 0.01 11.74 -24.86
N ALA A 348 -0.78 11.05 -24.05
CA ALA A 348 -1.35 9.75 -24.40
C ALA A 348 -2.12 9.81 -25.74
N GLY A 349 -2.80 10.93 -26.03
CA GLY A 349 -3.46 11.20 -27.31
C GLY A 349 -2.54 11.68 -28.46
N LYS A 350 -1.42 12.37 -28.18
CA LYS A 350 -0.51 12.97 -29.18
C LYS A 350 0.70 12.08 -29.46
N THR A 351 1.19 11.29 -28.50
CA THR A 351 2.06 10.14 -28.80
C THR A 351 1.30 9.02 -29.52
N ALA A 352 -0.04 8.97 -29.40
CA ALA A 352 -0.88 8.11 -30.23
C ALA A 352 -1.13 8.64 -31.67
N SER A 353 -0.80 9.89 -31.99
CA SER A 353 -1.04 10.45 -33.34
C SER A 353 0.13 10.29 -34.32
N ARG A 354 1.32 9.93 -33.84
CA ARG A 354 2.42 9.45 -34.70
C ARG A 354 2.42 7.92 -34.70
N ASN A 355 1.66 7.34 -35.62
CA ASN A 355 1.53 5.91 -35.89
C ASN A 355 0.70 5.10 -34.87
N ARG A 356 -0.57 5.47 -34.63
CA ARG A 356 -1.56 4.44 -34.28
C ARG A 356 -1.88 3.66 -35.54
N VAL A 357 -1.30 2.48 -35.65
CA VAL A 357 -2.00 1.37 -36.29
C VAL A 357 -3.18 1.08 -35.36
N ASP A 358 -4.39 0.99 -35.91
CA ASP A 358 -5.56 0.62 -35.12
C ASP A 358 -5.25 -0.71 -34.41
N VAL A 359 -5.57 -0.85 -33.13
CA VAL A 359 -5.32 -2.09 -32.38
C VAL A 359 -6.06 -3.27 -33.03
N THR A 360 -7.14 -2.98 -33.76
CA THR A 360 -7.85 -3.96 -34.58
C THR A 360 -7.12 -4.37 -35.86
N GLU A 361 -6.13 -3.60 -36.31
CA GLU A 361 -5.28 -3.87 -37.48
C GLU A 361 -3.94 -4.54 -37.11
N LEU A 362 -3.57 -4.54 -35.82
CA LEU A 362 -2.36 -5.23 -35.37
C LEU A 362 -2.57 -6.74 -35.38
N ASP A 363 -1.65 -7.45 -36.01
CA ASP A 363 -1.61 -8.90 -35.86
C ASP A 363 -1.29 -9.30 -34.41
N ARG A 364 -1.57 -10.55 -34.07
CA ARG A 364 -1.35 -11.07 -32.72
C ARG A 364 0.09 -10.89 -32.24
N SER A 365 1.08 -11.03 -33.13
CA SER A 365 2.50 -10.88 -32.75
C SER A 365 2.79 -9.45 -32.35
N ALA A 366 2.27 -8.48 -33.11
CA ALA A 366 2.42 -7.07 -32.80
C ALA A 366 1.72 -6.69 -31.48
N LEU A 367 0.55 -7.28 -31.19
CA LEU A 367 -0.12 -7.11 -29.90
C LEU A 367 0.68 -7.67 -28.74
N VAL A 368 1.25 -8.88 -28.88
CA VAL A 368 2.10 -9.48 -27.84
C VAL A 368 3.38 -8.65 -27.62
N ALA A 369 4.00 -8.15 -28.69
CA ALA A 369 5.16 -7.28 -28.59
C ALA A 369 4.86 -5.93 -27.91
N GLU A 370 3.66 -5.37 -28.12
CA GLU A 370 3.23 -4.16 -27.43
C GLU A 370 2.98 -4.42 -25.94
N ALA A 371 2.30 -5.52 -25.61
CA ALA A 371 2.08 -5.94 -24.23
C ALA A 371 3.40 -6.14 -23.49
N PHE A 372 4.37 -6.82 -24.11
CA PHE A 372 5.71 -7.00 -23.57
C PHE A 372 6.39 -5.66 -23.26
N ARG A 373 6.33 -4.70 -24.19
CA ARG A 373 6.96 -3.38 -24.02
C ARG A 373 6.33 -2.57 -22.88
N CYS A 374 5.02 -2.71 -22.66
CA CYS A 374 4.32 -2.08 -21.54
C CYS A 374 4.73 -2.69 -20.19
N LEU A 375 5.05 -3.98 -20.16
CA LEU A 375 5.48 -4.68 -18.95
C LEU A 375 6.96 -4.45 -18.65
N ASP A 376 7.80 -4.29 -19.67
CA ASP A 376 9.23 -3.99 -19.55
C ASP A 376 9.47 -2.50 -19.24
N VAL A 377 9.05 -2.09 -18.05
CA VAL A 377 9.16 -0.70 -17.56
C VAL A 377 10.62 -0.22 -17.56
N ARG A 378 11.57 -1.14 -17.36
CA ARG A 378 13.00 -0.85 -17.31
C ARG A 378 13.68 -0.86 -18.68
N ARG A 379 12.97 -1.23 -19.76
CA ARG A 379 13.48 -1.33 -21.13
C ARG A 379 14.74 -2.20 -21.24
N LYS A 380 14.75 -3.32 -20.51
CA LYS A 380 15.88 -4.25 -20.48
C LYS A 380 15.69 -5.45 -21.42
N GLU A 381 14.60 -5.47 -22.18
CA GLU A 381 14.21 -6.51 -23.13
C GLU A 381 14.00 -7.88 -22.48
N LEU A 382 13.79 -7.90 -21.17
CA LEU A 382 13.57 -9.09 -20.33
C LEU A 382 12.54 -8.76 -19.25
N LEU A 383 11.56 -9.62 -19.02
CA LEU A 383 10.59 -9.50 -17.93
C LEU A 383 11.06 -10.32 -16.74
N THR A 384 11.36 -9.64 -15.64
CA THR A 384 11.58 -10.31 -14.33
C THR A 384 10.28 -10.89 -13.79
N SER A 385 10.36 -11.82 -12.84
CA SER A 385 9.19 -12.37 -12.11
C SER A 385 8.18 -11.27 -11.72
N ARG A 386 8.66 -10.16 -11.14
CA ARG A 386 7.83 -9.02 -10.74
C ARG A 386 7.13 -8.29 -11.90
N GLU A 387 7.77 -8.15 -13.06
CA GLU A 387 7.15 -7.51 -14.24
C GLU A 387 6.17 -8.47 -14.90
N PHE A 388 6.50 -9.76 -14.96
CA PHE A 388 5.62 -10.80 -15.49
C PHE A 388 4.38 -11.02 -14.61
N ARG A 389 4.50 -10.85 -13.29
CA ARG A 389 3.35 -10.88 -12.36
C ARG A 389 2.25 -9.90 -12.75
N ARG A 390 2.61 -8.70 -13.18
CA ARG A 390 1.63 -7.70 -13.62
C ARG A 390 0.80 -8.19 -14.79
N TYR A 391 1.42 -8.95 -15.69
CA TYR A 391 0.69 -9.60 -16.77
C TYR A 391 -0.29 -10.64 -16.22
N ALA A 392 0.17 -11.50 -15.30
CA ALA A 392 -0.67 -12.51 -14.67
C ALA A 392 -1.89 -11.87 -13.98
N GLU A 393 -1.69 -10.80 -13.21
CA GLU A 393 -2.74 -10.02 -12.55
C GLU A 393 -3.75 -9.45 -13.55
N LEU A 394 -3.27 -8.89 -14.68
CA LEU A 394 -4.13 -8.39 -15.75
C LEU A 394 -4.95 -9.50 -16.44
N THR A 395 -4.44 -10.73 -16.42
CA THR A 395 -5.15 -11.92 -16.93
C THR A 395 -5.99 -12.65 -15.87
N GLY A 396 -6.08 -12.10 -14.66
CA GLY A 396 -6.95 -12.60 -13.58
C GLY A 396 -6.29 -13.52 -12.55
N TYR A 397 -4.97 -13.48 -12.41
CA TYR A 397 -4.27 -14.10 -11.27
C TYR A 397 -4.37 -13.18 -10.03
N ASP A 398 -4.89 -13.69 -8.92
CA ASP A 398 -5.20 -12.91 -7.71
C ASP A 398 -4.50 -13.42 -6.43
N GLU A 399 -3.62 -14.41 -6.55
CA GLU A 399 -2.89 -14.94 -5.41
C GLU A 399 -1.70 -14.05 -4.99
N GLY A 400 -1.19 -14.30 -3.77
CA GLY A 400 -0.12 -13.52 -3.16
C GLY A 400 1.25 -13.68 -3.84
N GLU A 401 2.20 -12.81 -3.45
CA GLU A 401 3.56 -12.82 -4.00
C GLU A 401 4.30 -14.14 -3.79
N GLU A 402 4.05 -14.80 -2.67
CA GLU A 402 4.67 -16.09 -2.33
C GLU A 402 4.24 -17.20 -3.30
N PHE A 403 2.97 -17.25 -3.66
CA PHE A 403 2.45 -18.21 -4.65
C PHE A 403 2.90 -17.88 -6.06
N TRP A 404 3.04 -16.59 -6.37
CA TRP A 404 3.50 -16.15 -7.69
C TRP A 404 4.91 -16.64 -8.02
N GLU A 405 5.86 -16.59 -7.08
CA GLU A 405 7.23 -17.03 -7.35
C GLU A 405 7.30 -18.53 -7.67
N GLU A 406 6.56 -19.37 -6.93
CA GLU A 406 6.45 -20.81 -7.24
C GLU A 406 5.85 -21.03 -8.64
N GLN A 407 4.79 -20.29 -8.98
CA GLN A 407 4.16 -20.39 -10.30
C GLN A 407 5.05 -19.87 -11.43
N TYR A 408 5.84 -18.82 -11.19
CA TYR A 408 6.79 -18.30 -12.16
C TYR A 408 7.94 -19.28 -12.40
N GLU A 409 8.45 -19.94 -11.35
CA GLU A 409 9.44 -21.02 -11.47
C GLU A 409 8.88 -22.21 -12.26
N GLU A 410 7.63 -22.62 -12.00
CA GLU A 410 6.96 -23.69 -12.75
C GLU A 410 6.80 -23.33 -14.23
N LEU A 411 6.39 -22.09 -14.55
CA LEU A 411 6.31 -21.59 -15.93
C LEU A 411 7.69 -21.58 -16.60
N CYS A 412 8.73 -21.11 -15.90
CA CYS A 412 10.09 -21.14 -16.43
C CYS A 412 10.55 -22.57 -16.70
N GLN A 413 10.24 -23.52 -15.81
CA GLN A 413 10.56 -24.93 -16.01
C GLN A 413 9.81 -25.54 -17.20
N GLU A 414 8.51 -25.25 -17.34
CA GLU A 414 7.65 -25.78 -18.41
C GLU A 414 8.11 -25.31 -19.80
N TYR A 415 8.54 -24.04 -19.90
CA TYR A 415 8.96 -23.43 -21.17
C TYR A 415 10.49 -23.38 -21.35
N GLY A 416 11.27 -23.89 -20.39
CA GLY A 416 12.74 -23.91 -20.46
C GLY A 416 13.39 -22.52 -20.32
N TRP A 417 12.72 -21.59 -19.64
CA TRP A 417 13.26 -20.27 -19.32
C TRP A 417 14.15 -20.32 -18.06
N THR A 418 15.02 -19.33 -17.90
CA THR A 418 15.89 -19.20 -16.72
C THR A 418 15.31 -18.12 -15.79
N PRO A 419 14.77 -18.47 -14.61
CA PRO A 419 14.09 -17.52 -13.72
C PRO A 419 14.93 -16.29 -13.37
N GLU A 420 16.25 -16.47 -13.22
CA GLU A 420 17.18 -15.40 -12.83
C GLU A 420 17.45 -14.40 -13.96
N VAL A 421 17.28 -14.82 -15.22
CA VAL A 421 17.49 -13.97 -16.40
C VAL A 421 16.20 -13.22 -16.75
N GLY A 422 15.05 -13.86 -16.55
CA GLY A 422 13.74 -13.33 -16.94
C GLY A 422 13.29 -13.84 -18.31
N VAL A 423 12.12 -13.38 -18.75
CA VAL A 423 11.46 -13.81 -19.99
C VAL A 423 11.67 -12.75 -21.07
N GLY A 424 12.35 -13.07 -22.16
CA GLY A 424 12.50 -12.19 -23.31
C GLY A 424 11.23 -12.15 -24.18
N LEU A 425 11.20 -11.25 -25.18
CA LEU A 425 10.03 -11.10 -26.05
C LEU A 425 9.69 -12.40 -26.80
N ARG A 426 10.71 -13.13 -27.25
CA ARG A 426 10.52 -14.38 -28.01
C ARG A 426 9.93 -15.47 -27.13
N GLU A 427 10.44 -15.59 -25.92
CA GLU A 427 9.96 -16.50 -24.88
C GLU A 427 8.53 -16.13 -24.47
N PHE A 428 8.23 -14.84 -24.31
CA PHE A 428 6.89 -14.34 -24.00
C PHE A 428 5.90 -14.62 -25.12
N GLU A 429 6.33 -14.60 -26.39
CA GLU A 429 5.51 -14.92 -27.57
C GLU A 429 5.25 -16.42 -27.76
N GLU A 430 6.15 -17.28 -27.30
CA GLU A 430 6.13 -18.73 -27.56
C GLU A 430 4.83 -19.44 -27.09
N PRO A 431 4.30 -19.17 -25.88
CA PRO A 431 3.01 -19.72 -25.45
C PRO A 431 1.84 -19.40 -26.38
N TRP A 432 1.94 -18.33 -27.17
CA TRP A 432 0.88 -17.82 -28.05
C TRP A 432 0.98 -18.33 -29.48
N ARG A 433 2.16 -18.84 -29.88
CA ARG A 433 2.37 -19.52 -31.17
C ARG A 433 1.80 -20.92 -31.05
N GLY A 434 0.48 -21.05 -31.16
CA GLY A 434 -0.25 -22.32 -30.97
C GLY A 434 0.47 -23.52 -31.61
N LYS A 435 0.49 -24.67 -30.92
CA LYS A 435 1.21 -25.92 -31.27
C LYS A 435 0.81 -26.58 -32.63
N GLY A 436 0.15 -25.85 -33.54
CA GLY A 436 -0.47 -26.37 -34.75
C GLY A 436 0.35 -26.35 -36.04
N ALA A 437 1.66 -26.06 -36.02
CA ALA A 437 2.45 -25.92 -37.25
C ALA A 437 3.84 -26.61 -37.22
N GLN A 438 4.00 -27.71 -36.49
CA GLN A 438 5.15 -28.61 -36.68
C GLN A 438 4.70 -29.89 -37.39
N ASP A 439 4.79 -29.87 -38.71
CA ASP A 439 4.83 -31.08 -39.53
C ASP A 439 6.12 -31.87 -39.25
N GLY A 440 5.96 -33.11 -38.80
CA GLY A 440 6.84 -34.21 -39.16
C GLY A 440 8.21 -34.32 -38.48
N ALA A 441 8.26 -34.57 -37.17
CA ALA A 441 9.38 -35.30 -36.57
C ALA A 441 8.91 -36.21 -35.42
N PRO A 442 9.39 -37.46 -35.31
CA PRO A 442 8.92 -38.42 -34.31
C PRO A 442 9.54 -38.12 -32.95
N THR A 443 8.75 -37.58 -32.02
CA THR A 443 9.14 -37.37 -30.63
C THR A 443 9.11 -38.68 -29.85
N GLN A 444 10.23 -39.02 -29.21
CA GLN A 444 10.36 -40.11 -28.26
C GLN A 444 9.45 -39.85 -27.04
N LYS A 445 8.73 -40.89 -26.62
CA LYS A 445 7.87 -40.89 -25.43
C LYS A 445 8.70 -40.72 -24.15
N LEU A 446 8.48 -39.64 -23.42
CA LEU A 446 8.75 -39.53 -21.98
C LEU A 446 7.45 -39.78 -21.19
N PRO A 447 7.54 -40.28 -19.94
CA PRO A 447 6.39 -40.80 -19.19
C PRO A 447 5.53 -39.70 -18.56
N ASP A 448 4.26 -40.03 -18.37
CA ASP A 448 3.18 -39.17 -17.86
C ASP A 448 3.51 -38.48 -16.53
N GLN A 449 3.43 -37.15 -16.52
CA GLN A 449 3.39 -36.26 -15.36
C GLN A 449 2.00 -35.60 -15.26
N PRO A 450 1.50 -35.26 -14.06
CA PRO A 450 0.12 -34.80 -13.84
C PRO A 450 -0.12 -33.37 -14.37
N LYS A 451 -1.28 -33.20 -15.04
CA LYS A 451 -1.71 -32.00 -15.77
C LYS A 451 -2.31 -30.90 -14.87
N ASN A 452 -1.50 -30.18 -14.09
CA ASN A 452 -2.00 -29.04 -13.29
C ASN A 452 -1.47 -27.65 -13.70
N SER A 453 -0.33 -27.52 -14.38
CA SER A 453 0.25 -26.20 -14.73
C SER A 453 -0.46 -25.48 -15.90
N GLY A 454 -1.18 -26.20 -16.76
CA GLY A 454 -1.83 -25.64 -17.95
C GLY A 454 -3.08 -24.77 -17.71
N PHE A 455 -3.50 -24.55 -16.45
CA PHE A 455 -4.76 -23.87 -16.15
C PHE A 455 -4.69 -22.33 -16.25
N MET A 456 -3.53 -21.71 -16.05
CA MET A 456 -3.39 -20.24 -16.14
C MET A 456 -3.49 -19.72 -17.58
N LEU A 457 -2.78 -20.32 -18.53
CA LEU A 457 -2.79 -19.87 -19.93
C LEU A 457 -4.08 -20.22 -20.68
N ALA A 458 -4.81 -21.26 -20.24
CA ALA A 458 -6.08 -21.65 -20.86
C ALA A 458 -7.20 -20.63 -20.59
N ARG A 459 -7.16 -19.88 -19.48
CA ARG A 459 -8.15 -18.81 -19.22
C ARG A 459 -7.91 -17.57 -20.06
N ALA A 460 -6.67 -17.23 -20.38
CA ALA A 460 -6.32 -16.16 -21.32
C ALA A 460 -6.72 -16.47 -22.78
N TRP A 461 -7.17 -17.68 -23.09
CA TRP A 461 -7.65 -18.07 -24.42
C TRP A 461 -9.10 -17.61 -24.72
N HIS A 462 -9.83 -17.12 -23.70
CA HIS A 462 -11.25 -16.76 -23.80
C HIS A 462 -11.59 -15.28 -23.54
N CYS A 463 -10.59 -14.44 -23.25
CA CYS A 463 -10.70 -12.97 -23.22
C CYS A 463 -9.89 -12.38 -24.35
#